data_AF-A0A2H4ZRJ8-F1
#
_entry.id   AF-A0A2H4ZRJ8-F1
#
_cell.length_a   1.000
_cell.length_b   1.000
_cell.length_c   1.000
_cell.angle_alpha   90.00
_cell.angle_beta   90.00
_cell.angle_gamma   90.00
#
_symmetry.space_group_name_H-M   'P 1'
#
loop_
_entity.id
_entity.type
_entity.pdbx_description
1 polymer ?
#
loop_
_entity_poly.entity_id
_entity_poly.type
_entity_poly.pdbx_seq_one_letter_code
_entity_poly.pdbx_strand_id
1 'polypeptide(L)'
;MIKTLLNTFRRLLGIPGGGIRYNIGGDVYVQRPLVLLQIEQLSALLTNLELPAGINAVGVVRVIGNRLADVLAIVLTPKNMAIEAKDLPQIAARLRNQVDIDTAVRVVEDFLGCNRISSVFEKLTGILDASGMVLGATAAMSPSLPASSPAETSPSETISSEATP
;
A
#
# COMPACT_ATOMS: atom_id res chain seq x y z
N MET A 1 15.57 -15.50 -21.84
CA MET A 1 15.24 -14.21 -22.49
C MET A 1 13.94 -14.24 -23.30
N ILE A 2 13.84 -14.99 -24.41
CA ILE A 2 12.67 -14.94 -25.32
C ILE A 2 11.32 -15.28 -24.64
N LYS A 3 11.27 -16.28 -23.73
CA LYS A 3 10.06 -16.64 -22.99
C LYS A 3 9.51 -15.49 -22.11
N THR A 4 10.41 -14.67 -21.56
CA THR A 4 10.03 -13.48 -20.76
C THR A 4 9.35 -12.45 -21.64
N LEU A 5 9.96 -12.13 -22.79
CA LEU A 5 9.44 -11.17 -23.77
C LEU A 5 8.05 -11.59 -24.29
N LEU A 6 7.86 -12.87 -24.60
CA LEU A 6 6.59 -13.40 -25.12
C LEU A 6 5.45 -13.33 -24.08
N ASN A 7 5.76 -13.51 -22.79
CA ASN A 7 4.80 -13.34 -21.71
C ASN A 7 4.43 -11.86 -21.49
N THR A 8 5.40 -10.94 -21.56
CA THR A 8 5.12 -9.49 -21.53
C THR A 8 4.24 -9.06 -22.71
N PHE A 9 4.47 -9.61 -23.91
CA PHE A 9 3.68 -9.30 -25.11
C PHE A 9 2.23 -9.82 -25.00
N ARG A 10 2.02 -11.04 -24.49
CA ARG A 10 0.66 -11.57 -24.24
C ARG A 10 -0.10 -10.81 -23.15
N ARG A 11 0.60 -10.18 -22.18
CA ARG A 11 -0.01 -9.31 -21.16
C ARG A 11 -0.47 -7.96 -21.73
N LEU A 12 0.26 -7.41 -22.70
CA LEU A 12 -0.09 -6.17 -23.40
C LEU A 12 -1.32 -6.32 -24.32
N LEU A 13 -1.54 -7.50 -24.89
CA LEU A 13 -2.61 -7.78 -25.86
C LEU A 13 -3.97 -8.15 -25.25
N GLY A 14 -4.18 -7.93 -23.93
CA GLY A 14 -5.49 -8.11 -23.30
C GLY A 14 -6.04 -9.55 -23.29
N ILE A 15 -5.22 -10.56 -23.61
CA ILE A 15 -5.69 -11.95 -23.72
C ILE A 15 -6.14 -12.45 -22.32
N PRO A 16 -7.41 -12.87 -22.14
CA PRO A 16 -7.91 -13.28 -20.84
C PRO A 16 -7.15 -14.51 -20.33
N GLY A 17 -6.36 -14.32 -19.26
CA GLY A 17 -5.63 -15.39 -18.57
C GLY A 17 -4.09 -15.22 -18.47
N GLY A 18 -3.50 -14.19 -19.10
CA GLY A 18 -2.03 -13.98 -19.19
C GLY A 18 -1.29 -13.47 -17.94
N GLY A 19 -1.94 -13.39 -16.78
CA GLY A 19 -1.37 -12.86 -15.53
C GLY A 19 -0.37 -13.79 -14.84
N ILE A 20 0.49 -13.24 -13.96
CA ILE A 20 1.32 -14.06 -13.04
C ILE A 20 0.41 -14.67 -11.98
N ARG A 21 0.67 -15.92 -11.60
CA ARG A 21 -0.15 -16.70 -10.67
C ARG A 21 0.59 -16.94 -9.37
N TYR A 22 -0.14 -16.78 -8.27
CA TYR A 22 0.31 -17.03 -6.90
C TYR A 22 -0.70 -17.93 -6.21
N ASN A 23 -0.23 -18.81 -5.32
CA ASN A 23 -1.10 -19.60 -4.45
C ASN A 23 -0.90 -19.05 -3.03
N ILE A 24 -1.96 -18.48 -2.44
CA ILE A 24 -1.93 -17.80 -1.15
C ILE A 24 -3.07 -18.37 -0.32
N GLY A 25 -2.76 -19.00 0.82
CA GLY A 25 -3.78 -19.62 1.69
C GLY A 25 -4.59 -20.75 1.03
N GLY A 26 -4.12 -21.34 -0.07
CA GLY A 26 -4.84 -22.32 -0.89
C GLY A 26 -5.63 -21.74 -2.06
N ASP A 27 -5.78 -20.41 -2.12
CA ASP A 27 -6.48 -19.70 -3.19
C ASP A 27 -5.52 -19.20 -4.28
N VAL A 28 -5.96 -19.29 -5.54
CA VAL A 28 -5.17 -18.84 -6.70
C VAL A 28 -5.46 -17.37 -6.99
N TYR A 29 -4.44 -16.53 -6.87
CA TYR A 29 -4.48 -15.12 -7.25
C TYR A 29 -3.76 -14.90 -8.58
N VAL A 30 -4.24 -13.93 -9.36
CA VAL A 30 -3.63 -13.46 -10.61
C VAL A 30 -3.29 -11.98 -10.53
N GLN A 31 -2.05 -11.64 -10.84
CA GLN A 31 -1.63 -10.26 -11.11
C GLN A 31 -1.83 -9.96 -12.59
N ARG A 32 -2.54 -8.88 -12.88
CA ARG A 32 -2.88 -8.41 -14.25
C ARG A 32 -2.28 -7.00 -14.46
N PRO A 33 -2.18 -6.49 -15.70
CA PRO A 33 -1.94 -5.06 -15.92
C PRO A 33 -2.97 -4.22 -15.16
N LEU A 34 -2.55 -3.08 -14.61
CA LEU A 34 -3.45 -2.18 -13.88
C LEU A 34 -4.49 -1.56 -14.81
N VAL A 35 -5.74 -1.47 -14.36
CA VAL A 35 -6.75 -0.56 -14.92
C VAL A 35 -6.74 0.78 -14.18
N LEU A 36 -7.31 1.83 -14.78
CA LEU A 36 -7.31 3.20 -14.24
C LEU A 36 -7.78 3.27 -12.78
N LEU A 37 -8.89 2.60 -12.45
CA LEU A 37 -9.42 2.52 -11.08
C LEU A 37 -8.41 1.95 -10.06
N GLN A 38 -7.59 0.97 -10.46
CA GLN A 38 -6.56 0.42 -9.57
C GLN A 38 -5.37 1.39 -9.40
N ILE A 39 -5.09 2.24 -10.40
CA ILE A 39 -4.08 3.30 -10.30
C ILE A 39 -4.55 4.36 -9.30
N GLU A 40 -5.81 4.80 -9.39
CA GLU A 40 -6.44 5.74 -8.45
C GLU A 40 -6.48 5.19 -7.02
N GLN A 41 -6.84 3.92 -6.85
CA GLN A 41 -6.83 3.25 -5.54
C GLN A 41 -5.41 3.15 -4.96
N LEU A 42 -4.41 2.83 -5.78
CA LEU A 42 -3.01 2.81 -5.35
C LEU A 42 -2.51 4.20 -4.99
N SER A 43 -2.76 5.22 -5.81
CA SER A 43 -2.30 6.58 -5.52
C SER A 43 -2.91 7.13 -4.24
N ALA A 44 -4.22 6.92 -4.02
CA ALA A 44 -4.89 7.29 -2.77
C ALA A 44 -4.26 6.58 -1.55
N LEU A 45 -4.03 5.27 -1.62
CA LEU A 45 -3.42 4.48 -0.55
C LEU A 45 -1.97 4.91 -0.26
N LEU A 46 -1.22 5.26 -1.30
CA LEU A 46 0.19 5.67 -1.23
C LEU A 46 0.38 7.18 -0.94
N THR A 47 -0.71 7.93 -0.73
CA THR A 47 -0.64 9.33 -0.33
C THR A 47 0.17 9.47 0.97
N ASN A 48 1.09 10.43 0.99
CA ASN A 48 2.05 10.69 2.07
C ASN A 48 3.10 9.58 2.31
N LEU A 49 3.38 8.75 1.29
CA LEU A 49 4.39 7.70 1.37
C LEU A 49 5.58 8.04 0.46
N GLU A 50 6.65 8.55 1.08
CA GLU A 50 7.91 8.85 0.38
C GLU A 50 8.66 7.56 0.04
N LEU A 51 8.94 7.34 -1.25
CA LEU A 51 9.76 6.23 -1.72
C LEU A 51 11.17 6.73 -2.08
N PRO A 52 12.22 6.31 -1.36
CA PRO A 52 13.60 6.62 -1.72
C PRO A 52 13.94 6.20 -3.14
N ALA A 53 14.70 7.05 -3.86
CA ALA A 53 15.20 6.71 -5.18
C ALA A 53 16.06 5.43 -5.15
N GLY A 54 15.87 4.55 -6.13
CA GLY A 54 16.60 3.28 -6.22
C GLY A 54 16.16 2.18 -5.25
N ILE A 55 15.04 2.34 -4.54
CA ILE A 55 14.51 1.33 -3.63
C ILE A 55 14.12 0.02 -4.36
N ASN A 56 14.48 -1.13 -3.78
CA ASN A 56 14.13 -2.45 -4.32
C ASN A 56 12.81 -2.98 -3.73
N ALA A 57 12.32 -4.13 -4.22
CA ALA A 57 11.04 -4.71 -3.79
C ALA A 57 10.94 -4.93 -2.27
N VAL A 58 12.01 -5.40 -1.62
CA VAL A 58 12.07 -5.57 -0.16
C VAL A 58 11.95 -4.24 0.57
N GLY A 59 12.62 -3.21 0.08
CA GLY A 59 12.49 -1.84 0.59
C GLY A 59 11.07 -1.31 0.43
N VAL A 60 10.45 -1.47 -0.75
CA VAL A 60 9.06 -1.07 -1.01
C VAL A 60 8.09 -1.76 -0.04
N VAL A 61 8.22 -3.07 0.15
CA VAL A 61 7.45 -3.83 1.15
C VAL A 61 7.63 -3.25 2.56
N ARG A 62 8.86 -2.90 2.95
CA ARG A 62 9.16 -2.31 4.26
C ARG A 62 8.54 -0.92 4.45
N VAL A 63 8.55 -0.06 3.43
CA VAL A 63 7.94 1.29 3.52
C VAL A 63 6.41 1.22 3.51
N ILE A 64 5.83 0.31 2.72
CA ILE A 64 4.37 0.09 2.69
C ILE A 64 3.86 -0.51 4.02
N GLY A 65 4.64 -1.39 4.66
CA GLY A 65 4.42 -1.84 6.03
C GLY A 65 3.02 -2.41 6.27
N ASN A 66 2.26 -1.79 7.18
CA ASN A 66 0.92 -2.23 7.57
C ASN A 66 -0.13 -2.15 6.45
N ARG A 67 0.10 -1.32 5.41
CA ARG A 67 -0.76 -1.18 4.22
C ARG A 67 -0.51 -2.26 3.15
N LEU A 68 0.44 -3.17 3.38
CA LEU A 68 0.89 -4.14 2.37
C LEU A 68 -0.22 -5.05 1.87
N ALA A 69 -1.05 -5.57 2.77
CA ALA A 69 -2.17 -6.41 2.40
C ALA A 69 -3.21 -5.68 1.54
N ASP A 70 -3.37 -4.37 1.75
CA ASP A 70 -4.32 -3.53 1.01
C ASP A 70 -3.76 -3.19 -0.39
N VAL A 71 -2.45 -2.94 -0.52
CA VAL A 71 -1.75 -2.84 -1.82
C VAL A 71 -1.85 -4.16 -2.60
N LEU A 72 -1.56 -5.28 -1.95
CA LEU A 72 -1.66 -6.61 -2.56
C LEU A 72 -3.10 -6.91 -2.96
N ALA A 73 -4.11 -6.50 -2.18
CA ALA A 73 -5.52 -6.63 -2.54
C ALA A 73 -5.89 -5.84 -3.79
N ILE A 74 -5.29 -4.66 -4.03
CA ILE A 74 -5.49 -3.91 -5.29
C ILE A 74 -4.81 -4.64 -6.45
N VAL A 75 -3.53 -5.02 -6.30
CA VAL A 75 -2.69 -5.58 -7.39
C VAL A 75 -3.09 -7.01 -7.79
N LEU A 76 -3.48 -7.84 -6.82
CA LEU A 76 -3.89 -9.23 -7.03
C LEU A 76 -5.40 -9.34 -7.21
N THR A 77 -5.84 -10.17 -8.16
CA THR A 77 -7.25 -10.49 -8.37
C THR A 77 -7.45 -11.99 -8.16
N PRO A 78 -8.43 -12.45 -7.37
CA PRO A 78 -8.75 -13.87 -7.29
C PRO A 78 -9.01 -14.48 -8.68
N LYS A 79 -8.60 -15.73 -8.89
CA LYS A 79 -8.83 -16.43 -10.16
C LYS A 79 -10.34 -16.47 -10.45
N ASN A 80 -10.70 -16.24 -11.72
CA ASN A 80 -12.08 -16.15 -12.22
C ASN A 80 -12.92 -14.96 -11.69
N MET A 81 -12.36 -14.07 -10.85
CA MET A 81 -13.03 -12.83 -10.45
C MET A 81 -12.80 -11.72 -11.49
N ALA A 82 -13.82 -10.89 -11.72
CA ALA A 82 -13.72 -9.64 -12.48
C ALA A 82 -13.11 -8.54 -11.59
N ILE A 83 -12.37 -7.59 -12.18
CA ILE A 83 -11.66 -6.56 -11.39
C ILE A 83 -12.66 -5.64 -10.67
N GLU A 84 -13.78 -5.32 -11.31
CA GLU A 84 -14.88 -4.51 -10.78
C GLU A 84 -15.69 -5.20 -9.66
N ALA A 85 -15.62 -6.53 -9.56
CA ALA A 85 -16.34 -7.32 -8.55
C ALA A 85 -15.51 -7.60 -7.29
N LYS A 86 -14.38 -6.92 -7.10
CA LYS A 86 -13.45 -7.15 -5.98
C LYS A 86 -13.87 -6.41 -4.72
N ASP A 87 -14.18 -7.15 -3.67
CA ASP A 87 -14.21 -6.63 -2.30
C ASP A 87 -12.76 -6.46 -1.79
N LEU A 88 -12.22 -5.24 -1.91
CA LEU A 88 -10.85 -4.94 -1.48
C LEU A 88 -10.64 -5.13 0.03
N PRO A 89 -11.51 -4.63 0.94
CA PRO A 89 -11.40 -4.89 2.38
C PRO A 89 -11.36 -6.39 2.73
N GLN A 90 -12.24 -7.21 2.15
CA GLN A 90 -12.28 -8.64 2.41
C GLN A 90 -11.01 -9.35 1.88
N ILE A 91 -10.58 -9.03 0.67
CA ILE A 91 -9.35 -9.59 0.08
C ILE A 91 -8.13 -9.17 0.93
N ALA A 92 -8.05 -7.91 1.37
CA ALA A 92 -6.94 -7.43 2.19
C ALA A 92 -6.90 -8.09 3.58
N ALA A 93 -8.06 -8.23 4.25
CA ALA A 93 -8.16 -8.94 5.52
C ALA A 93 -7.70 -10.40 5.41
N ARG A 94 -8.02 -11.06 4.29
CA ARG A 94 -7.58 -12.42 4.00
C ARG A 94 -6.08 -12.51 3.71
N LEU A 95 -5.56 -11.66 2.82
CA LEU A 95 -4.14 -11.62 2.48
C LEU A 95 -3.27 -11.33 3.70
N ARG A 96 -3.70 -10.40 4.58
CA ARG A 96 -3.00 -10.03 5.83
C ARG A 96 -2.70 -11.22 6.76
N ASN A 97 -3.51 -12.28 6.70
CA ASN A 97 -3.37 -13.48 7.52
C ASN A 97 -2.80 -14.70 6.76
N GLN A 98 -2.63 -14.61 5.45
CA GLN A 98 -2.34 -15.78 4.58
C GLN A 98 -1.15 -15.61 3.65
N VAL A 99 -0.71 -14.36 3.37
CA VAL A 99 0.46 -14.12 2.53
C VAL A 99 1.72 -14.18 3.38
N ASP A 100 2.65 -15.04 3.00
CA ASP A 100 4.01 -15.04 3.53
C ASP A 100 4.82 -13.87 2.95
N ILE A 101 5.90 -13.50 3.64
CA ILE A 101 6.72 -12.34 3.26
C ILE A 101 7.43 -12.55 1.91
N ASP A 102 7.85 -13.77 1.58
CA ASP A 102 8.57 -14.08 0.34
C ASP A 102 7.63 -13.95 -0.88
N THR A 103 6.41 -14.47 -0.77
CA THR A 103 5.34 -14.28 -1.76
C THR A 103 4.98 -12.80 -1.89
N ALA A 104 4.86 -12.05 -0.78
CA ALA A 104 4.57 -10.62 -0.84
C ALA A 104 5.67 -9.81 -1.55
N VAL A 105 6.95 -10.04 -1.20
CA VAL A 105 8.11 -9.44 -1.87
C VAL A 105 8.12 -9.79 -3.35
N ARG A 106 7.87 -11.06 -3.70
CA ARG A 106 7.81 -11.51 -5.08
C ARG A 106 6.69 -10.84 -5.88
N VAL A 107 5.48 -10.71 -5.32
CA VAL A 107 4.37 -10.01 -5.98
C VAL A 107 4.73 -8.55 -6.25
N VAL A 108 5.42 -7.89 -5.32
CA VAL A 108 5.91 -6.51 -5.49
C VAL A 108 7.03 -6.45 -6.52
N GLU A 109 8.00 -7.35 -6.53
CA GLU A 109 9.03 -7.41 -7.56
C GLU A 109 8.45 -7.63 -8.96
N ASP A 110 7.57 -8.63 -9.11
CA ASP A 110 6.84 -8.92 -10.33
C ASP A 110 5.97 -7.71 -10.77
N PHE A 111 5.38 -6.96 -9.82
CA PHE A 111 4.63 -5.73 -10.11
C PHE A 111 5.52 -4.60 -10.64
N LEU A 112 6.66 -4.36 -9.97
CA LEU A 112 7.66 -3.36 -10.33
C LEU A 112 8.33 -3.67 -11.67
N GLY A 113 8.45 -4.95 -12.04
CA GLY A 113 9.00 -5.41 -13.32
C GLY A 113 7.98 -5.51 -14.47
N CYS A 114 6.70 -5.78 -14.18
CA CYS A 114 5.65 -5.86 -15.22
C CYS A 114 5.28 -4.50 -15.80
N ASN A 115 5.32 -3.46 -14.98
CA ASN A 115 5.05 -2.08 -15.35
C ASN A 115 6.40 -1.35 -15.46
N ARG A 116 6.56 -0.34 -16.31
CA ARG A 116 7.79 0.51 -16.33
C ARG A 116 7.76 1.53 -15.19
N ILE A 117 7.65 1.01 -13.97
CA ILE A 117 6.92 1.66 -12.88
C ILE A 117 7.79 2.60 -12.04
N SER A 118 9.12 2.61 -12.22
CA SER A 118 9.97 3.70 -11.70
C SER A 118 9.37 5.05 -12.12
N SER A 119 9.09 5.21 -13.43
CA SER A 119 8.44 6.41 -13.96
C SER A 119 6.95 6.55 -13.63
N VAL A 120 6.30 5.55 -13.01
CA VAL A 120 4.87 5.62 -12.65
C VAL A 120 4.71 5.93 -11.16
N PHE A 121 5.53 5.36 -10.26
CA PHE A 121 5.63 5.89 -8.90
C PHE A 121 6.14 7.34 -8.94
N GLU A 122 7.20 7.65 -9.70
CA GLU A 122 7.67 9.04 -9.88
C GLU A 122 6.60 9.98 -10.43
N LYS A 123 5.75 9.53 -11.37
CA LYS A 123 4.61 10.33 -11.86
C LYS A 123 3.50 10.45 -10.82
N LEU A 124 3.21 9.40 -10.07
CA LEU A 124 2.18 9.44 -9.03
C LEU A 124 2.60 10.34 -7.87
N THR A 125 3.85 10.25 -7.40
CA THR A 125 4.40 11.16 -6.39
C THR A 125 4.47 12.58 -6.93
N GLY A 126 4.99 12.79 -8.15
CA GLY A 126 5.05 14.12 -8.76
C GLY A 126 3.68 14.78 -9.00
N ILE A 127 2.62 14.01 -9.28
CA ILE A 127 1.24 14.51 -9.36
C ILE A 127 0.68 14.83 -7.97
N LEU A 128 0.99 14.03 -6.95
CA LEU A 128 0.63 14.31 -5.56
C LEU A 128 1.33 15.58 -5.03
N ASP A 129 2.62 15.74 -5.31
CA ASP A 129 3.40 16.95 -4.95
C ASP A 129 2.83 18.19 -5.64
N ALA A 130 2.50 18.09 -6.94
CA ALA A 130 1.84 19.17 -7.68
C ALA A 130 0.44 19.50 -7.15
N SER A 131 -0.26 18.53 -6.55
CA SER A 131 -1.57 18.74 -5.90
C SER A 131 -1.46 19.32 -4.48
N GLY A 132 -0.27 19.27 -3.86
CA GLY A 132 0.02 19.86 -2.56
C GLY A 132 0.23 21.39 -2.60
N MET A 133 0.46 21.98 -3.77
CA MET A 133 0.55 23.43 -3.93
C MET A 133 -0.83 24.06 -4.16
N VAL A 134 -1.48 24.49 -3.08
CA VAL A 134 -1.99 25.87 -2.81
C VAL A 134 -2.88 25.80 -1.56
N LEU A 135 -2.29 26.06 -0.39
CA LEU A 135 -2.97 26.59 0.81
C LEU A 135 -1.91 26.99 1.87
N GLY A 136 -1.08 27.98 1.56
CA GLY A 136 0.05 28.34 2.41
C GLY A 136 0.83 29.59 2.00
N ALA A 137 0.15 30.71 1.74
CA ALA A 137 0.83 31.97 1.40
C ALA A 137 0.05 33.25 1.78
N THR A 138 -0.21 33.47 3.07
CA THR A 138 -0.25 34.82 3.64
C THR A 138 0.47 34.81 4.98
N ALA A 139 1.67 35.38 5.03
CA ALA A 139 2.47 35.49 6.25
C ALA A 139 2.08 36.73 7.07
N ALA A 140 2.17 36.65 8.40
CA ALA A 140 2.68 37.74 9.24
C ALA A 140 2.98 37.29 10.69
N MET A 141 4.27 37.40 11.07
CA MET A 141 4.77 37.85 12.38
C MET A 141 4.57 36.96 13.65
N SER A 142 5.69 36.35 14.07
CA SER A 142 6.04 36.03 15.46
C SER A 142 6.57 37.31 16.19
N PRO A 143 7.15 37.26 17.42
CA PRO A 143 7.21 36.20 18.45
C PRO A 143 6.91 36.68 19.91
N SER A 144 6.66 35.75 20.85
CA SER A 144 7.26 35.79 22.21
C SER A 144 6.93 34.55 23.06
N LEU A 145 7.97 33.93 23.62
CA LEU A 145 7.97 33.00 24.76
C LEU A 145 8.58 33.77 25.96
N PRO A 146 8.37 33.42 27.26
CA PRO A 146 9.14 32.30 27.84
C PRO A 146 8.58 31.51 29.07
N ALA A 147 8.93 30.22 29.09
CA ALA A 147 9.58 29.45 30.18
C ALA A 147 8.86 28.95 31.46
N SER A 148 9.40 27.79 31.93
CA SER A 148 9.33 27.14 33.25
C SER A 148 7.99 26.55 33.72
N SER A 149 7.93 25.45 34.49
CA SER A 149 8.86 24.31 34.79
C SER A 149 8.06 23.25 35.61
N PRO A 150 8.58 22.03 35.90
CA PRO A 150 7.74 20.90 36.31
C PRO A 150 7.36 20.86 37.81
N ALA A 151 6.27 20.14 38.11
CA ALA A 151 5.89 19.73 39.47
C ALA A 151 5.39 18.27 39.46
N GLU A 152 5.74 17.51 40.51
CA GLU A 152 5.55 16.05 40.61
C GLU A 152 4.23 15.61 41.29
N THR A 153 4.13 14.28 41.50
CA THR A 153 3.39 13.56 42.55
C THR A 153 1.90 13.17 42.36
N SER A 154 1.74 11.88 42.03
CA SER A 154 0.79 10.89 42.59
C SER A 154 0.51 11.12 44.10
N PRO A 155 -0.68 10.84 44.70
CA PRO A 155 -1.47 9.59 44.57
C PRO A 155 -3.01 9.84 44.46
N SER A 156 -3.97 8.93 44.69
CA SER A 156 -3.97 7.57 45.29
C SER A 156 -5.12 6.65 44.80
N GLU A 157 -5.31 5.52 45.49
CA GLU A 157 -6.27 4.43 45.23
C GLU A 157 -7.75 4.76 45.52
N THR A 158 -8.65 4.01 44.86
CA THR A 158 -10.03 3.80 45.32
C THR A 158 -10.35 2.30 45.25
N ILE A 159 -10.34 1.63 46.40
CA ILE A 159 -10.87 0.28 46.56
C ILE A 159 -12.28 0.41 47.13
N SER A 160 -13.29 -0.10 46.42
CA SER A 160 -14.68 -0.11 46.87
C SER A 160 -15.08 -1.53 47.22
N SER A 161 -15.40 -1.77 48.49
CA SER A 161 -15.88 -3.04 49.02
C SER A 161 -17.14 -2.81 49.82
N GLU A 162 -18.30 -3.24 49.32
CA GLU A 162 -19.31 -3.85 50.19
C GLU A 162 -20.29 -4.70 49.36
N ALA A 163 -20.42 -5.98 49.71
CA ALA A 163 -21.41 -6.89 49.17
C ALA A 163 -21.90 -7.81 50.30
N THR A 164 -23.04 -7.45 50.88
CA THR A 164 -23.93 -8.35 51.64
C THR A 164 -24.91 -9.03 50.65
N PRO A 165 -25.44 -10.23 50.93
CA PRO A 165 -26.17 -10.56 52.17
C PRO A 165 -25.66 -11.78 52.96
#